data_AF-A0A2N0W4C3-F1
#
_entry.id   AF-A0A2N0W4C3-F1
#
_cell.length_a   1.000
_cell.length_b   1.000
_cell.length_c   1.000
_cell.angle_alpha   90.00
_cell.angle_beta   90.00
_cell.angle_gamma   90.00
#
_symmetry.space_group_name_H-M   'P 1'
#
loop_
_entity.id
_entity.type
_entity.pdbx_description
1 polymer ?
#
loop_
_entity_poly.entity_id
_entity_poly.type
_entity_poly.pdbx_seq_one_letter_code
_entity_poly.pdbx_strand_id
1 'polypeptide(L)'
;MNKILTANDAVARGAFESGVKVATGYPGTPSTSIIDDIMRDYKDIYCEWSVNEKVALEVAMGASFSGARSLAVMKTVGLNVAHDALISAAQSQINGGLVIVVADDVGRITDDYNDCRYYGRSAGVPILEPSDSLDALKLTKLAFKLSELYSLPVIIRLTTVTCKNR
;
A
#
# COMPACT_ATOMS: atom_id res chain seq x y z
N MET A 1 -1.69 11.47 25.28
CA MET A 1 -0.85 10.26 25.40
C MET A 1 -0.19 10.01 24.07
N ASN A 2 1.14 9.86 24.03
CA ASN A 2 1.83 9.43 22.81
C ASN A 2 1.52 7.94 22.60
N LYS A 3 0.88 7.60 21.48
CA LYS A 3 0.58 6.21 21.11
C LYS A 3 1.81 5.65 20.39
N ILE A 4 2.35 4.54 20.89
CA ILE A 4 3.37 3.77 20.18
C ILE A 4 2.67 3.03 19.05
N LEU A 5 3.18 3.15 17.82
CA LEU A 5 2.60 2.59 16.61
C LEU A 5 3.59 1.64 15.97
N THR A 6 3.11 0.52 15.45
CA THR A 6 3.92 -0.24 14.49
C THR A 6 4.00 0.50 13.16
N ALA A 7 4.89 0.10 12.25
CA ALA A 7 4.88 0.66 10.89
C ALA A 7 3.56 0.37 10.15
N ASN A 8 2.92 -0.78 10.38
CA ASN A 8 1.61 -1.05 9.81
C ASN A 8 0.55 -0.06 10.34
N ASP A 9 0.51 0.16 11.66
CA ASP A 9 -0.41 1.14 12.26
C ASP A 9 -0.14 2.55 11.72
N ALA A 10 1.14 2.87 11.50
CA ALA A 10 1.58 4.15 10.95
C ALA A 10 1.19 4.35 9.48
N VAL A 11 1.23 3.30 8.66
CA VAL A 11 0.69 3.33 7.29
C VAL A 11 -0.82 3.53 7.31
N ALA A 12 -1.55 2.78 8.15
CA ALA A 12 -2.99 2.95 8.29
C ALA A 12 -3.35 4.39 8.72
N ARG A 13 -2.62 4.93 9.70
CA ARG A 13 -2.75 6.33 10.15
C ARG A 13 -2.41 7.31 9.02
N GLY A 14 -1.35 7.06 8.28
CA GLY A 14 -0.90 7.88 7.16
C GLY A 14 -1.92 7.93 6.03
N ALA A 15 -2.59 6.82 5.75
CA ALA A 15 -3.69 6.76 4.78
C ALA A 15 -4.86 7.64 5.24
N PHE A 16 -5.30 7.49 6.48
CA PHE A 16 -6.36 8.34 7.05
C PHE A 16 -6.01 9.82 7.03
N GLU A 17 -4.82 10.20 7.51
CA GLU A 17 -4.37 11.60 7.52
C GLU A 17 -4.13 12.16 6.11
N SER A 18 -3.97 11.30 5.11
CA SER A 18 -3.91 11.67 3.69
C SER A 18 -5.29 11.76 3.06
N GLY A 19 -6.39 11.54 3.78
CA GLY A 19 -7.74 11.64 3.23
C GLY A 19 -8.09 10.55 2.22
N VAL A 20 -7.46 9.37 2.34
CA VAL A 20 -7.86 8.16 1.60
C VAL A 20 -9.34 7.88 1.81
N LYS A 21 -10.03 7.49 0.74
CA LYS A 21 -11.47 7.15 0.78
C LYS A 21 -11.74 5.68 0.53
N VAL A 22 -10.83 4.98 -0.13
CA VAL A 22 -10.96 3.55 -0.44
C VAL A 22 -9.66 2.84 -0.06
N ALA A 23 -9.75 1.80 0.76
CA ALA A 23 -8.66 0.91 1.07
C ALA A 23 -9.07 -0.54 0.81
N THR A 24 -8.26 -1.27 0.07
CA THR A 24 -8.53 -2.67 -0.27
C THR A 24 -7.29 -3.50 -0.05
N GLY A 25 -7.48 -4.79 0.19
CA GLY A 25 -6.37 -5.72 0.26
C GLY A 25 -6.83 -7.14 0.11
N TYR A 26 -5.84 -8.03 0.06
CA TYR A 26 -6.05 -9.46 0.23
C TYR A 26 -5.15 -9.95 1.37
N PRO A 27 -5.60 -10.88 2.23
CA PRO A 27 -4.84 -11.29 3.39
C PRO A 27 -3.43 -11.78 3.01
N GLY A 28 -2.42 -11.13 3.58
CA GLY A 28 -1.02 -11.39 3.27
C GLY A 28 -0.11 -10.92 4.39
N THR A 29 0.21 -11.83 5.32
CA THR A 29 1.22 -11.58 6.37
C THR A 29 2.52 -11.16 5.69
N PRO A 30 3.20 -10.11 6.18
CA PRO A 30 3.02 -9.38 7.45
C PRO A 30 2.14 -8.11 7.36
N SER A 31 1.51 -7.81 6.23
CA SER A 31 0.79 -6.55 5.99
C SER A 31 -0.69 -6.52 6.41
N THR A 32 -1.25 -7.69 6.78
CA THR A 32 -2.69 -7.86 7.03
C THR A 32 -3.27 -6.84 8.01
N SER A 33 -2.52 -6.49 9.07
CA SER A 33 -3.02 -5.60 10.11
C SER A 33 -3.32 -4.18 9.61
N ILE A 34 -2.75 -3.74 8.49
CA ILE A 34 -3.03 -2.41 7.92
C ILE A 34 -4.52 -2.29 7.56
N ILE A 35 -5.07 -3.28 6.86
CA ILE A 35 -6.49 -3.29 6.48
C ILE A 35 -7.36 -3.49 7.73
N ASP A 36 -6.99 -4.41 8.63
CA ASP A 36 -7.74 -4.63 9.87
C ASP A 36 -7.82 -3.35 10.73
N ASP A 37 -6.72 -2.60 10.83
CA ASP A 37 -6.65 -1.35 11.57
C ASP A 37 -7.47 -0.25 10.90
N ILE A 38 -7.46 -0.17 9.56
CA ILE A 38 -8.34 0.76 8.82
C ILE A 38 -9.80 0.42 9.05
N MET A 39 -10.19 -0.84 8.88
CA MET A 39 -11.56 -1.30 9.12
C MET A 39 -12.01 -1.02 10.54
N ARG A 40 -11.13 -1.17 11.54
CA ARG A 40 -11.45 -0.97 12.96
C ARG A 40 -11.51 0.51 13.34
N ASP A 41 -10.50 1.30 12.98
CA ASP A 41 -10.24 2.61 13.58
C ASP A 41 -10.59 3.80 12.66
N TYR A 42 -10.71 3.62 11.33
CA TYR A 42 -10.91 4.72 10.36
C TYR A 42 -12.18 4.55 9.51
N LYS A 43 -13.35 4.77 10.14
CA LYS A 43 -14.69 4.55 9.53
C LYS A 43 -15.03 5.46 8.34
N ASP A 44 -14.30 6.55 8.15
CA ASP A 44 -14.47 7.44 6.99
C ASP A 44 -13.84 6.89 5.70
N ILE A 45 -13.12 5.77 5.80
CA ILE A 45 -12.51 5.05 4.68
C ILE A 45 -13.39 3.83 4.38
N TYR A 46 -13.90 3.73 3.15
CA TYR A 46 -14.46 2.48 2.68
C TYR A 46 -13.35 1.44 2.61
N CYS A 47 -13.48 0.35 3.36
CA CYS A 47 -12.43 -0.64 3.50
C CYS A 47 -12.98 -2.06 3.35
N GLU A 48 -12.35 -2.86 2.50
CA GLU A 48 -12.75 -4.25 2.26
C GLU A 48 -11.56 -5.18 2.05
N TRP A 49 -11.77 -6.45 2.41
CA TRP A 49 -10.98 -7.56 1.90
C TRP A 49 -11.57 -7.99 0.55
N SER A 50 -10.78 -7.91 -0.50
CA SER A 50 -11.19 -8.33 -1.84
C SER A 50 -10.97 -9.84 -2.03
N VAL A 51 -11.44 -10.40 -3.15
CA VAL A 51 -11.37 -11.85 -3.42
C VAL A 51 -9.98 -12.35 -3.78
N ASN A 52 -9.11 -11.47 -4.29
CA ASN A 52 -7.68 -11.70 -4.54
C ASN A 52 -6.96 -10.35 -4.70
N GLU A 53 -5.64 -10.37 -4.88
CA GLU A 53 -4.79 -9.17 -4.97
C GLU A 53 -5.04 -8.33 -6.21
N LYS A 54 -5.33 -8.99 -7.34
CA LYS A 54 -5.65 -8.29 -8.58
C LYS A 54 -6.92 -7.47 -8.43
N VAL A 55 -7.99 -8.08 -7.91
CA VAL A 55 -9.25 -7.38 -7.63
C VAL A 55 -9.05 -6.28 -6.60
N ALA A 56 -8.25 -6.52 -5.55
CA ALA A 56 -7.92 -5.48 -4.57
C ALA A 56 -7.30 -4.25 -5.26
N LEU A 57 -6.30 -4.46 -6.12
CA LEU A 57 -5.67 -3.36 -6.86
C LEU A 57 -6.64 -2.68 -7.83
N GLU A 58 -7.46 -3.44 -8.56
CA GLU A 58 -8.43 -2.88 -9.52
C GLU A 58 -9.53 -2.04 -8.85
N VAL A 59 -10.00 -2.42 -7.66
CA VAL A 59 -10.92 -1.59 -6.87
C VAL A 59 -10.26 -0.27 -6.46
N ALA A 60 -9.01 -0.33 -5.97
CA ALA A 60 -8.26 0.87 -5.63
C ALA A 60 -7.99 1.75 -6.87
N MET A 61 -7.68 1.15 -8.02
CA MET A 61 -7.54 1.85 -9.31
C MET A 61 -8.84 2.55 -9.71
N GLY A 62 -9.99 1.88 -9.63
CA GLY A 62 -11.29 2.47 -9.95
C GLY A 62 -11.60 3.70 -9.09
N ALA A 63 -11.32 3.62 -7.79
CA ALA A 63 -11.44 4.74 -6.87
C ALA A 63 -10.50 5.90 -7.24
N SER A 64 -9.24 5.61 -7.54
CA SER A 64 -8.25 6.60 -8.00
C SER A 64 -8.67 7.27 -9.30
N PHE A 65 -9.14 6.52 -10.29
CA PHE A 65 -9.63 7.08 -11.56
C PHE A 65 -10.85 7.99 -11.35
N SER A 66 -11.71 7.67 -10.39
CA SER A 66 -12.84 8.55 -10.00
C SER A 66 -12.42 9.84 -9.27
N GLY A 67 -11.12 10.00 -8.94
CA GLY A 67 -10.58 11.18 -8.26
C GLY A 67 -10.43 11.02 -6.75
N ALA A 68 -10.69 9.84 -6.18
CA ALA A 68 -10.53 9.58 -4.76
C ALA A 68 -9.14 9.00 -4.46
N ARG A 69 -8.49 9.41 -3.36
CA ARG A 69 -7.27 8.74 -2.90
C ARG A 69 -7.58 7.31 -2.47
N SER A 70 -6.76 6.36 -2.92
CA SER A 70 -6.96 4.94 -2.64
C SER A 70 -5.67 4.20 -2.27
N LEU A 71 -5.84 3.13 -1.49
CA LEU A 71 -4.78 2.29 -0.96
C LEU A 71 -5.05 0.82 -1.30
N ALA A 72 -4.07 0.13 -1.88
CA ALA A 72 -4.10 -1.33 -2.02
C ALA A 72 -3.00 -1.95 -1.14
N VAL A 73 -3.32 -3.02 -0.40
CA VAL A 73 -2.36 -3.69 0.51
C VAL A 73 -2.24 -5.16 0.17
N MET A 74 -1.00 -5.62 -0.03
CA MET A 74 -0.69 -7.03 -0.33
C MET A 74 0.76 -7.38 0.02
N LYS A 75 1.10 -8.67 -0.06
CA LYS A 75 2.50 -9.14 -0.06
C LYS A 75 3.06 -9.20 -1.48
N THR A 76 4.35 -9.43 -1.63
CA THR A 76 5.04 -9.42 -2.93
C THR A 76 4.56 -10.50 -3.90
N VAL A 77 4.27 -11.73 -3.45
CA VAL A 77 3.65 -12.74 -4.34
C VAL A 77 2.24 -12.33 -4.78
N GLY A 78 1.57 -11.53 -3.97
CA GLY A 78 0.28 -10.95 -4.30
C GLY A 78 0.40 -9.87 -5.37
N LEU A 79 1.45 -9.04 -5.28
CA LEU A 79 1.79 -8.10 -6.36
C LEU A 79 2.13 -8.82 -7.66
N ASN A 80 2.69 -10.04 -7.59
CA ASN A 80 2.89 -10.88 -8.77
C ASN A 80 1.57 -11.24 -9.46
N VAL A 81 0.53 -11.57 -8.67
CA VAL A 81 -0.82 -11.84 -9.18
C VAL A 81 -1.45 -10.58 -9.77
N ALA A 82 -1.18 -9.41 -9.17
CA ALA A 82 -1.72 -8.11 -9.59
C ALA A 82 -0.81 -7.34 -10.57
N HIS A 83 0.24 -7.96 -11.12
CA HIS A 83 1.29 -7.22 -11.85
C HIS A 83 0.77 -6.60 -13.14
N ASP A 84 -0.12 -7.28 -13.86
CA ASP A 84 -0.75 -6.73 -15.07
C ASP A 84 -1.62 -5.50 -14.77
N ALA A 85 -2.34 -5.51 -13.64
CA ALA A 85 -3.07 -4.35 -13.14
C ALA A 85 -2.13 -3.21 -12.74
N LEU A 86 -0.97 -3.49 -12.11
CA LEU A 86 0.05 -2.47 -11.83
C LEU A 86 0.58 -1.81 -13.10
N ILE A 87 0.94 -2.60 -14.12
CA ILE A 87 1.40 -2.07 -15.42
C ILE A 87 0.32 -1.20 -16.05
N SER A 88 -0.93 -1.66 -16.03
CA SER A 88 -2.06 -0.91 -16.57
C SER A 88 -2.27 0.41 -15.82
N ALA A 89 -2.16 0.41 -14.50
CA ALA A 89 -2.25 1.62 -13.67
C ALA A 89 -1.11 2.60 -13.94
N ALA A 90 0.11 2.11 -14.16
CA ALA A 90 1.28 2.95 -14.46
C ALA A 90 1.23 3.59 -15.86
N GLN A 91 0.56 2.95 -16.81
CA GLN A 91 0.37 3.46 -18.17
C GLN A 91 -0.90 4.32 -18.32
N SER A 92 -1.77 4.29 -17.32
CA SER A 92 -2.99 5.09 -17.26
C SER A 92 -2.75 6.35 -16.44
N GLN A 93 -3.49 7.42 -16.75
CA GLN A 93 -3.46 8.61 -15.91
C GLN A 93 -4.33 8.38 -14.67
N ILE A 94 -3.70 8.30 -13.50
CA ILE A 94 -4.44 8.33 -12.23
C ILE A 94 -4.90 9.76 -11.91
N ASN A 95 -6.13 9.89 -11.42
CA ASN A 95 -6.78 11.18 -11.16
C ASN A 95 -6.72 11.57 -9.67
N GLY A 96 -6.95 10.61 -8.78
CA GLY A 96 -6.64 10.69 -7.34
C GLY A 96 -5.41 9.84 -7.00
N GLY A 97 -4.69 10.16 -5.92
CA GLY A 97 -3.48 9.42 -5.56
C GLY A 97 -3.75 7.93 -5.31
N LEU A 98 -2.94 7.05 -5.93
CA LEU A 98 -2.99 5.59 -5.81
C LEU A 98 -1.69 5.10 -5.16
N VAL A 99 -1.82 4.51 -3.96
CA VAL A 99 -0.69 3.96 -3.22
C VAL A 99 -0.86 2.46 -3.03
N ILE A 100 0.22 1.71 -3.28
CA ILE A 100 0.24 0.26 -3.16
C ILE A 100 1.25 -0.10 -2.07
N VAL A 101 0.78 -0.64 -0.95
CA VAL A 101 1.64 -1.11 0.13
C VAL A 101 1.96 -2.56 -0.13
N VAL A 102 3.25 -2.84 -0.28
CA VAL A 102 3.76 -4.17 -0.59
C VAL A 102 4.70 -4.59 0.52
N ALA A 103 4.33 -5.63 1.26
CA ALA A 103 5.20 -6.20 2.26
C ALA A 103 6.03 -7.36 1.67
N ASP A 104 7.33 -7.13 1.58
CA ASP A 104 8.34 -8.13 1.27
C ASP A 104 8.65 -8.98 2.51
N ASP A 105 8.76 -10.30 2.35
CA ASP A 105 9.20 -11.19 3.42
C ASP A 105 10.67 -11.58 3.33
N VAL A 106 11.51 -10.59 3.00
CA VAL A 106 12.96 -10.78 2.98
C VAL A 106 13.45 -10.84 4.43
N GLY A 107 13.68 -12.05 4.96
CA GLY A 107 14.48 -12.23 6.18
C GLY A 107 13.87 -12.98 7.38
N ARG A 108 13.26 -14.16 7.17
CA ARG A 108 13.08 -15.26 8.17
C ARG A 108 11.74 -15.41 8.90
N ILE A 109 10.57 -15.12 8.32
CA ILE A 109 9.29 -15.55 8.96
C ILE A 109 8.37 -16.38 8.05
N THR A 110 8.30 -16.18 6.72
CA THR A 110 7.52 -17.04 5.81
C THR A 110 8.25 -17.40 4.49
N ASP A 111 7.59 -18.17 3.62
CA ASP A 111 8.21 -19.02 2.60
C ASP A 111 8.66 -18.33 1.29
N ASP A 112 8.57 -17.00 1.16
CA ASP A 112 8.90 -16.31 -0.11
C ASP A 112 9.88 -15.13 0.04
N TYR A 113 10.89 -15.11 -0.83
CA TYR A 113 12.00 -14.14 -0.82
C TYR A 113 11.87 -13.11 -1.96
N ASN A 114 10.65 -12.82 -2.37
CA ASN A 114 10.42 -11.90 -3.48
C ASN A 114 10.70 -10.46 -3.07
N ASP A 115 11.15 -9.67 -4.04
CA ASP A 115 11.50 -8.27 -3.85
C ASP A 115 10.62 -7.41 -4.75
N CYS A 116 9.77 -6.56 -4.15
CA CYS A 116 8.84 -5.76 -4.92
C CYS A 116 9.53 -4.70 -5.80
N ARG A 117 10.84 -4.45 -5.60
CA ARG A 117 11.61 -3.49 -6.40
C ARG A 117 11.70 -3.85 -7.88
N TYR A 118 11.67 -5.15 -8.21
CA TYR A 118 11.63 -5.59 -9.61
C TYR A 118 10.32 -5.21 -10.30
N TYR A 119 9.21 -5.25 -9.57
CA TYR A 119 7.90 -4.86 -10.08
C TYR A 119 7.80 -3.35 -10.29
N GLY A 120 8.25 -2.54 -9.33
CA GLY A 120 8.24 -1.09 -9.53
C GLY A 120 9.20 -0.64 -10.64
N ARG A 121 10.36 -1.30 -10.80
CA ARG A 121 11.27 -1.05 -11.94
C ARG A 121 10.62 -1.41 -13.28
N SER A 122 9.95 -2.57 -13.37
CA SER A 122 9.29 -2.98 -14.61
C SER A 122 8.09 -2.10 -14.98
N ALA A 123 7.36 -1.60 -13.98
CA ALA A 123 6.24 -0.67 -14.16
C ALA A 123 6.68 0.79 -14.37
N GLY A 124 7.94 1.13 -14.06
CA GLY A 124 8.44 2.51 -14.14
C GLY A 124 7.86 3.42 -13.05
N VAL A 125 7.55 2.87 -11.88
CA VAL A 125 6.85 3.60 -10.79
C VAL A 125 7.77 3.83 -9.58
N PRO A 126 7.58 4.93 -8.82
CA PRO A 126 8.36 5.18 -7.62
C PRO A 126 8.11 4.12 -6.52
N ILE A 127 9.15 3.83 -5.76
CA ILE A 127 9.09 2.98 -4.56
C ILE A 127 9.67 3.76 -3.39
N LEU A 128 8.94 3.81 -2.28
CA LEU A 128 9.38 4.40 -1.02
C LEU A 128 9.61 3.30 0.02
N GLU A 129 10.74 3.38 0.71
CA GLU A 129 11.19 2.35 1.68
C GLU A 129 11.35 2.99 3.07
N PRO A 130 10.33 2.97 3.93
CA PRO A 130 10.47 3.46 5.30
C PRO A 130 11.43 2.60 6.12
N SER A 131 12.19 3.25 7.00
CA SER A 131 13.12 2.57 7.91
C SER A 131 12.50 2.24 9.27
N ASP A 132 11.48 2.98 9.68
CA ASP A 132 10.77 2.84 10.96
C ASP A 132 9.29 3.27 10.88
N SER A 133 8.59 3.25 12.02
CA SER A 133 7.17 3.60 12.12
C SER A 133 6.90 5.08 11.81
N LEU A 134 7.79 5.99 12.18
CA LEU A 134 7.65 7.42 11.91
C LEU A 134 7.86 7.72 10.41
N ASP A 135 8.85 7.09 9.81
CA ASP A 135 9.10 7.17 8.37
C ASP A 135 7.95 6.53 7.59
N ALA A 136 7.37 5.42 8.05
CA ALA A 136 6.19 4.84 7.42
C ALA A 136 5.03 5.85 7.34
N LEU A 137 4.73 6.56 8.44
CA LEU A 137 3.71 7.62 8.45
C LEU A 137 4.04 8.74 7.44
N LYS A 138 5.28 9.24 7.45
CA LYS A 138 5.71 10.35 6.59
C LYS A 138 5.71 9.94 5.12
N LEU A 139 6.25 8.77 4.80
CA LEU A 139 6.35 8.27 3.44
C LEU A 139 5.00 7.85 2.89
N THR A 140 4.03 7.40 3.70
CA THR A 140 2.65 7.22 3.23
C THR A 140 2.06 8.53 2.73
N LYS A 141 2.21 9.62 3.49
CA LYS A 141 1.73 10.94 3.05
C LYS A 141 2.48 11.44 1.81
N LEU A 142 3.79 11.20 1.75
CA LEU A 142 4.59 11.55 0.59
C LEU A 142 4.18 10.75 -0.64
N ALA A 143 3.87 9.45 -0.49
CA ALA A 143 3.44 8.59 -1.59
C ALA A 143 2.20 9.13 -2.28
N PHE A 144 1.18 9.55 -1.52
CA PHE A 144 -0.02 10.17 -2.11
C PHE A 144 0.30 11.46 -2.86
N LYS A 145 1.16 12.32 -2.29
CA LYS A 145 1.59 13.57 -2.96
C LYS A 145 2.35 13.30 -4.26
N LEU A 146 3.29 12.35 -4.25
CA LEU A 146 4.06 11.96 -5.43
C LEU A 146 3.15 11.33 -6.48
N SER A 147 2.21 10.50 -6.04
CA SER A 147 1.27 9.84 -6.92
C SER A 147 0.45 10.87 -7.72
N GLU A 148 -0.10 11.88 -7.03
CA GLU A 148 -0.84 12.96 -7.68
C GLU A 148 0.05 13.86 -8.55
N LEU A 149 1.24 14.21 -8.05
CA LEU A 149 2.17 15.09 -8.76
C LEU A 149 2.60 14.51 -10.10
N TYR A 150 2.86 13.20 -10.16
CA TYR A 150 3.33 12.54 -11.37
C TYR A 150 2.23 11.79 -12.12
N SER A 151 1.01 11.79 -11.59
CA SER A 151 -0.09 10.97 -12.11
C SER A 151 0.30 9.50 -12.32
N LEU A 152 1.06 8.93 -11.36
CA LEU A 152 1.52 7.54 -11.35
C LEU A 152 1.20 6.84 -10.02
N PRO A 153 0.93 5.53 -10.01
CA PRO A 153 0.88 4.78 -8.75
C PRO A 153 2.24 4.84 -8.03
N VAL A 154 2.23 4.80 -6.70
CA VAL A 154 3.45 4.76 -5.88
C VAL A 154 3.43 3.54 -4.98
N ILE A 155 4.53 2.80 -4.95
CA ILE A 155 4.68 1.65 -4.05
C ILE A 155 5.31 2.11 -2.73
N ILE A 156 4.75 1.66 -1.62
CA ILE A 156 5.42 1.67 -0.31
C ILE A 156 5.85 0.25 -0.01
N ARG A 157 7.16 0.04 0.04
CA ARG A 157 7.75 -1.25 0.35
C ARG A 157 7.97 -1.37 1.85
N LEU A 158 7.29 -2.31 2.48
CA LEU A 158 7.60 -2.73 3.83
C LEU A 158 8.36 -4.05 3.80
N THR A 159 9.05 -4.36 4.89
CA THR A 159 9.59 -5.70 5.14
C THR A 159 8.98 -6.29 6.40
N THR A 160 9.06 -7.61 6.57
CA THR A 160 8.64 -8.28 7.81
C THR A 160 9.19 -7.65 9.09
N VAL A 161 10.44 -7.17 9.05
CA VAL A 161 11.05 -6.44 10.16
C VAL A 161 10.39 -5.09 10.34
N THR A 162 10.30 -4.30 9.27
CA THR A 162 9.75 -2.94 9.31
C THR A 162 8.29 -2.94 9.76
N CYS A 163 7.45 -3.87 9.27
CA CYS A 163 6.05 -4.01 9.66
C CYS A 163 5.84 -4.11 11.18
N LYS A 164 6.80 -4.70 11.91
CA LYS A 164 6.71 -4.96 13.35
C LYS A 164 7.50 -3.97 14.20
N ASN A 165 8.34 -3.14 13.58
CA ASN A 165 9.09 -2.10 14.28
C ASN A 165 8.12 -1.07 14.87
N ARG A 166 8.40 -0.65 16.11
CA ARG A 166 7.62 0.29 16.90
C ARG A 166 8.37 1.61 17.04
#